data_AF-A0A520HKM9-F1
#
_entry.id   AF-A0A520HKM9-F1
#
_cell.length_a   1.000
_cell.length_b   1.000
_cell.length_c   1.000
_cell.angle_alpha   90.00
_cell.angle_beta   90.00
_cell.angle_gamma   90.00
#
_symmetry.space_group_name_H-M   'P 1'
#
loop_
_entity.id
_entity.type
_entity.pdbx_description
1 polymer ?
#
loop_
_entity_poly.entity_id
_entity_poly.type
_entity_poly.pdbx_seq_one_letter_code
_entity_poly.pdbx_strand_id
1 'polypeptide(L)'
;MARRSSFLAGTTLAAAALLAGCTVGPDYRPRTAAELGVPDAWSVPAAPSTEDLTHWWDRFDDPVLGRLVVAAAATNTDVAQAVGRLRQAREALVQSRATLFPTLSGSTGYQRNENLRGGGRSFTLPDGTVVDTGGGGSNNFSVGLSASYQVGIFGEIRRTVESSRAQYQGAGYDYASVLLSVESETARNYVLARAAQAQLANAR
;
A
#
# COMPACT_ATOMS: atom_id res chain seq x y z
N MET A 1 38.16 37.40 19.03
CA MET A 1 37.03 36.86 19.82
C MET A 1 36.02 36.07 18.95
N ALA A 2 36.46 35.35 17.91
CA ALA A 2 35.57 34.72 16.91
C ALA A 2 35.62 33.17 16.85
N ARG A 3 36.42 32.51 17.69
CA ARG A 3 36.61 31.05 17.67
C ARG A 3 35.62 30.26 18.52
N ARG A 4 34.89 30.90 19.45
CA ARG A 4 33.97 30.20 20.37
C ARG A 4 32.59 29.90 19.75
N SER A 5 32.15 30.70 18.78
CA SER A 5 30.85 30.54 18.10
C SER A 5 30.82 29.37 17.11
N SER A 6 31.94 29.04 16.47
CA SER A 6 32.03 27.92 15.52
C SER A 6 31.93 26.54 16.20
N PHE A 7 32.46 26.40 17.42
CA PHE A 7 32.39 25.13 18.18
C PHE A 7 30.99 24.85 18.75
N LEU A 8 30.24 25.89 19.13
CA LEU A 8 28.85 25.78 19.60
C LEU A 8 27.89 25.44 18.44
N ALA A 9 28.13 25.97 17.24
CA ALA A 9 27.36 25.62 16.04
C ALA A 9 27.59 24.16 15.60
N GLY A 10 28.83 23.66 15.71
CA GLY A 10 29.16 22.27 15.37
C GLY A 10 28.55 21.24 16.33
N THR A 11 28.48 21.54 17.62
CA THR A 11 27.88 20.64 18.63
C THR A 11 26.36 20.60 18.56
N THR A 12 25.70 21.72 18.26
CA THR A 12 24.24 21.76 18.03
C THR A 12 23.84 21.03 16.76
N LEU A 13 24.62 21.12 15.68
CA LEU A 13 24.37 20.39 14.45
C LEU A 13 24.55 18.86 14.62
N ALA A 14 25.58 18.45 15.38
CA ALA A 14 25.81 17.04 15.70
C ALA A 14 24.74 16.44 16.62
N ALA A 15 24.25 17.20 17.60
CA ALA A 15 23.13 16.80 18.44
C ALA A 15 21.82 16.68 17.63
N ALA A 16 21.54 17.64 16.73
CA ALA A 16 20.39 17.56 15.84
C ALA A 16 20.45 16.36 14.88
N ALA A 17 21.65 15.98 14.42
CA ALA A 17 21.86 14.80 13.60
C ALA A 17 21.62 13.48 14.36
N LEU A 18 21.93 13.44 15.67
CA LEU A 18 21.63 12.29 16.53
C LEU A 18 20.13 12.13 16.82
N LEU A 19 19.36 13.23 16.84
CA LEU A 19 17.89 13.18 16.99
C LEU A 19 17.15 12.83 15.69
N ALA A 20 17.75 13.04 14.51
CA ALA A 20 17.13 12.76 13.21
C ALA A 20 17.10 11.26 12.81
N GLY A 21 17.62 10.37 13.67
CA GLY A 21 17.68 8.93 13.43
C GLY A 21 16.58 8.11 14.08
N CYS A 22 15.80 8.67 15.01
CA CYS A 22 14.86 7.91 15.82
C CYS A 22 13.51 7.75 15.09
N THR A 23 13.23 6.54 14.59
CA THR A 23 11.86 6.15 14.27
C THR A 23 11.05 6.09 15.55
N VAL A 24 10.12 7.01 15.75
CA VAL A 24 9.31 7.05 16.98
C VAL A 24 8.21 5.99 16.94
N GLY A 25 7.71 5.63 18.12
CA GLY A 25 6.68 4.60 18.29
C GLY A 25 7.24 3.20 18.56
N PRO A 26 6.39 2.28 19.02
CA PRO A 26 6.82 0.93 19.40
C PRO A 26 7.27 0.11 18.18
N ASP A 27 8.31 -0.70 18.36
CA ASP A 27 8.68 -1.72 17.37
C ASP A 27 7.76 -2.93 17.48
N TYR A 28 7.19 -3.34 16.35
CA TYR A 28 6.33 -4.52 16.32
C TYR A 28 7.14 -5.78 16.63
N ARG A 29 6.63 -6.59 17.55
CA ARG A 29 7.08 -7.97 17.78
C ARG A 29 5.88 -8.91 17.74
N PRO A 30 6.02 -10.10 17.14
CA PRO A 30 4.96 -11.11 17.19
C PRO A 30 4.63 -11.44 18.65
N ARG A 31 3.34 -11.59 18.95
CA ARG A 31 2.91 -12.04 20.28
C ARG A 31 3.13 -13.54 20.40
N THR A 32 3.66 -13.99 21.54
CA THR A 32 3.77 -15.41 21.84
C THR A 32 2.39 -16.02 22.13
N ALA A 33 2.27 -17.35 22.06
CA ALA A 33 1.02 -18.04 22.42
C ALA A 33 0.57 -17.71 23.86
N ALA A 34 1.53 -17.64 24.79
CA ALA A 34 1.28 -17.24 26.17
C ALA A 34 0.76 -15.79 26.27
N GLU A 35 1.32 -14.84 25.51
CA GLU A 35 0.84 -13.45 25.46
C GLU A 35 -0.56 -13.31 24.84
N LEU A 36 -0.98 -14.30 24.03
CA LEU A 36 -2.33 -14.38 23.47
C LEU A 36 -3.32 -15.08 24.43
N GLY A 37 -2.86 -15.54 25.60
CA GLY A 37 -3.69 -16.26 26.57
C GLY A 37 -4.03 -17.69 26.16
N VAL A 38 -3.26 -18.29 25.24
CA VAL A 38 -3.43 -19.70 24.88
C VAL A 38 -2.93 -20.57 26.03
N PRO A 39 -3.78 -21.40 26.65
CA PRO A 39 -3.34 -22.28 27.74
C PRO A 39 -2.28 -23.27 27.25
N ASP A 40 -1.26 -23.56 28.06
CA ASP A 40 -0.18 -24.47 27.68
C ASP A 40 -0.69 -25.87 27.30
N ALA A 41 -1.77 -26.33 27.96
CA ALA A 41 -2.43 -27.60 27.67
C ALA A 41 -3.08 -27.68 26.28
N TRP A 42 -3.26 -26.54 25.60
CA TRP A 42 -3.86 -26.44 24.27
C TRP A 42 -2.80 -26.34 23.17
N SER A 43 -1.52 -26.34 23.54
CA SER A 43 -0.41 -26.47 22.61
C SER A 43 0.25 -27.83 22.80
N VAL A 44 0.36 -28.60 21.72
CA VAL A 44 1.21 -29.79 21.68
C VAL A 44 2.48 -29.37 20.96
N PRO A 45 3.69 -29.65 21.50
CA PRO A 45 4.93 -29.44 20.77
C PRO A 45 4.87 -30.28 19.48
N ALA A 46 4.62 -29.63 18.35
CA ALA A 46 4.73 -30.27 17.06
C ALA A 46 6.22 -30.46 16.77
N ALA A 47 6.64 -31.71 16.55
CA ALA A 47 7.96 -31.95 15.98
C ALA A 47 8.03 -31.22 14.63
N PRO A 48 9.16 -30.57 14.30
CA PRO A 48 9.30 -29.94 13.00
C PRO A 48 9.11 -31.00 11.90
N SER A 49 7.99 -30.92 11.18
CA SER A 49 7.70 -31.82 10.06
C SER A 49 8.31 -31.22 8.80
N THR A 50 9.16 -31.99 8.10
CA THR A 50 9.66 -31.68 6.75
C THR A 50 8.64 -31.99 5.66
N GLU A 51 7.40 -32.29 6.04
CA GLU A 51 6.37 -32.73 5.11
C GLU A 51 5.83 -31.55 4.31
N ASP A 52 5.84 -31.70 2.99
CA ASP A 52 5.28 -30.71 2.10
C ASP A 52 3.76 -30.83 2.09
N LEU A 53 3.09 -29.82 2.67
CA LEU A 53 1.64 -29.76 2.75
C LEU A 53 1.02 -28.98 1.59
N THR A 54 1.80 -28.46 0.63
CA THR A 54 1.24 -27.72 -0.51
C THR A 54 0.42 -28.61 -1.44
N HIS A 55 0.69 -29.93 -1.45
CA HIS A 55 -0.02 -30.92 -2.25
C HIS A 55 -0.59 -32.05 -1.37
N TRP A 56 -1.19 -31.69 -0.24
CA TRP A 56 -1.70 -32.64 0.75
C TRP A 56 -2.71 -33.67 0.17
N TRP A 57 -3.43 -33.33 -0.89
CA TRP A 57 -4.41 -34.20 -1.54
C TRP A 57 -3.77 -35.35 -2.33
N ASP A 58 -2.48 -35.28 -2.66
CA ASP A 58 -1.80 -36.36 -3.39
C ASP A 58 -1.74 -37.65 -2.56
N ARG A 59 -1.89 -37.56 -1.23
CA ARG A 59 -1.95 -38.73 -0.34
C ARG A 59 -3.19 -39.61 -0.49
N PHE A 60 -4.19 -39.16 -1.24
CA PHE A 60 -5.32 -40.02 -1.59
C PHE A 60 -5.00 -40.99 -2.73
N ASP A 61 -3.82 -40.87 -3.35
CA ASP A 61 -3.37 -41.70 -4.49
C ASP A 61 -4.40 -41.72 -5.65
N ASP A 62 -5.15 -40.62 -5.82
CA ASP A 62 -6.18 -40.48 -6.86
C ASP A 62 -5.80 -39.41 -7.90
N PRO A 63 -5.37 -39.82 -9.11
CA PRO A 63 -4.97 -38.88 -10.16
C PRO A 63 -6.13 -38.10 -10.78
N VAL A 64 -7.39 -38.50 -10.55
CA VAL A 64 -8.55 -37.69 -10.96
C VAL A 64 -8.73 -36.54 -9.98
N LEU A 65 -8.61 -36.79 -8.68
CA LEU A 65 -8.68 -35.76 -7.65
C LEU A 65 -7.61 -34.68 -7.88
N GLY A 66 -6.34 -35.08 -8.04
CA GLY A 66 -5.25 -34.12 -8.25
C GLY A 66 -5.46 -33.23 -9.46
N ARG A 67 -5.97 -33.79 -10.58
CA ARG A 67 -6.30 -32.99 -11.78
C ARG A 67 -7.42 -32.00 -11.54
N LEU A 68 -8.45 -32.37 -10.79
CA LEU A 68 -9.56 -31.47 -10.47
C LEU A 68 -9.12 -30.32 -9.56
N VAL A 69 -8.29 -30.60 -8.54
CA VAL A 69 -7.77 -29.57 -7.64
C VAL A 69 -6.89 -28.57 -8.41
N VAL A 70 -5.96 -29.05 -9.23
CA VAL A 70 -5.11 -28.17 -10.05
C VAL A 70 -5.93 -27.34 -11.04
N ALA A 71 -6.92 -27.96 -11.70
CA ALA A 71 -7.81 -27.23 -12.60
C ALA A 71 -8.62 -26.16 -11.85
N ALA A 72 -9.19 -26.50 -10.69
CA ALA A 72 -9.95 -25.56 -9.87
C ALA A 72 -9.09 -24.37 -9.42
N ALA A 73 -7.88 -24.61 -8.90
CA ALA A 73 -6.95 -23.56 -8.52
C ALA A 73 -6.60 -22.62 -9.68
N ALA A 74 -6.46 -23.16 -10.90
CA ALA A 74 -6.11 -22.38 -12.09
C ALA A 74 -7.28 -21.57 -12.67
N THR A 75 -8.51 -22.07 -12.60
CA THR A 75 -9.67 -21.46 -13.26
C THR A 75 -10.62 -20.72 -12.31
N ASN A 76 -10.44 -20.87 -11.00
CA ASN A 76 -11.34 -20.25 -10.02
C ASN A 76 -11.16 -18.72 -9.97
N THR A 77 -12.27 -17.99 -10.06
CA THR A 77 -12.29 -16.52 -10.08
C THR A 77 -11.93 -15.89 -8.75
N ASP A 78 -12.21 -16.54 -7.63
CA ASP A 78 -11.86 -16.03 -6.29
C ASP A 78 -10.34 -16.07 -6.09
N VAL A 79 -9.68 -17.13 -6.57
CA VAL A 79 -8.20 -17.20 -6.61
C VAL A 79 -7.66 -16.07 -7.49
N ALA A 80 -8.23 -15.85 -8.68
CA ALA A 80 -7.82 -14.75 -9.56
C ALA A 80 -8.02 -13.37 -8.92
N GLN A 81 -9.13 -13.16 -8.20
CA GLN A 81 -9.37 -11.95 -7.42
C GLN A 81 -8.34 -11.76 -6.31
N ALA A 82 -7.99 -12.82 -5.59
CA ALA A 82 -6.98 -12.77 -4.53
C ALA A 82 -5.59 -12.41 -5.09
N VAL A 83 -5.21 -12.96 -6.26
CA VAL A 83 -3.99 -12.54 -6.98
C VAL A 83 -4.06 -11.05 -7.35
N GLY A 84 -5.22 -10.56 -7.79
CA GLY A 84 -5.44 -9.14 -8.06
C GLY A 84 -5.20 -8.25 -6.84
N ARG A 85 -5.73 -8.65 -5.67
CA ARG A 85 -5.51 -7.93 -4.40
C ARG A 85 -4.04 -7.95 -3.96
N LEU A 86 -3.35 -9.08 -4.15
CA LEU A 86 -1.91 -9.17 -3.89
C LEU A 86 -1.10 -8.21 -4.77
N ARG A 87 -1.45 -8.11 -6.07
CA ARG A 87 -0.83 -7.13 -6.99
C ARG A 87 -1.13 -5.70 -6.56
N GLN A 88 -2.36 -5.39 -6.20
CA GLN A 88 -2.74 -4.07 -5.69
C GLN A 88 -1.93 -3.69 -4.44
N ALA A 89 -1.77 -4.61 -3.48
CA ALA A 89 -0.98 -4.37 -2.28
C ALA A 89 0.52 -4.17 -2.59
N ARG A 90 1.06 -4.88 -3.59
CA ARG A 90 2.41 -4.65 -4.08
C ARG A 90 2.58 -3.24 -4.62
N GLU A 91 1.67 -2.78 -5.46
CA GLU A 91 1.76 -1.43 -6.05
C GLU A 91 1.55 -0.33 -5.00
N ALA A 92 0.71 -0.57 -3.99
CA ALA A 92 0.59 0.32 -2.84
C ALA A 92 1.93 0.45 -2.08
N LEU A 93 2.68 -0.65 -1.91
CA LEU A 93 4.04 -0.63 -1.34
C LEU A 93 5.04 0.13 -2.24
N VAL A 94 4.90 0.05 -3.56
CA VAL A 94 5.72 0.84 -4.49
C VAL A 94 5.43 2.33 -4.32
N GLN A 95 4.16 2.72 -4.28
CA GLN A 95 3.73 4.11 -4.04
C GLN A 95 4.21 4.62 -2.67
N SER A 96 4.08 3.82 -1.61
CA SER A 96 4.54 4.22 -0.28
C SER A 96 6.05 4.45 -0.27
N ARG A 97 6.83 3.62 -1.00
CA ARG A 97 8.30 3.80 -1.10
C ARG A 97 8.68 5.04 -1.90
N ALA A 98 7.87 5.47 -2.86
CA ALA A 98 8.14 6.70 -3.61
C ALA A 98 8.21 7.93 -2.69
N THR A 99 7.49 7.93 -1.57
CA THR A 99 7.51 9.02 -0.58
C THR A 99 8.85 9.18 0.16
N LEU A 100 9.77 8.20 0.04
CA LEU A 100 11.14 8.34 0.54
C LEU A 100 11.97 9.33 -0.29
N PHE A 101 11.50 9.71 -1.48
CA PHE A 101 12.17 10.60 -2.41
C PHE A 101 11.39 11.91 -2.62
N PRO A 102 12.04 12.98 -3.12
CA PRO A 102 11.35 14.19 -3.52
C PRO A 102 10.32 13.94 -4.62
N THR A 103 9.15 14.56 -4.50
CA THR A 103 8.14 14.57 -5.56
C THR A 103 8.42 15.76 -6.47
N LEU A 104 8.62 15.49 -7.76
CA LEU A 104 8.75 16.51 -8.79
C LEU A 104 7.42 16.64 -9.54
N SER A 105 6.93 17.87 -9.70
CA SER A 105 5.74 18.15 -10.49
C SER A 105 5.96 19.30 -11.46
N GLY A 106 5.29 19.24 -12.60
CA GLY A 106 5.28 20.30 -13.60
C GLY A 106 3.86 20.77 -13.83
N SER A 107 3.67 22.07 -13.94
CA SER A 107 2.38 22.69 -14.21
C SER A 107 2.49 23.69 -15.35
N THR A 108 1.41 23.77 -16.11
CA THR A 108 1.20 24.80 -17.14
C THR A 108 -0.24 25.27 -17.02
N GLY A 109 -0.45 26.56 -17.16
CA GLY A 109 -1.76 27.18 -17.00
C GLY A 109 -1.92 28.38 -17.91
N TYR A 110 -3.17 28.61 -18.32
CA TYR A 110 -3.60 29.83 -18.98
C TYR A 110 -4.83 30.34 -18.23
N GLN A 111 -4.77 31.60 -17.81
CA GLN A 111 -5.87 32.28 -17.15
C GLN A 111 -6.14 33.59 -17.87
N ARG A 112 -7.38 33.80 -18.29
CA ARG A 112 -7.86 35.07 -18.83
C ARG A 112 -8.78 35.73 -17.82
N ASN A 113 -8.44 36.95 -17.41
CA ASN A 113 -9.22 37.71 -16.46
C ASN A 113 -9.90 38.87 -17.19
N GLU A 114 -11.22 38.82 -17.29
CA GLU A 114 -12.03 39.92 -17.83
C GLU A 114 -12.80 40.60 -16.72
N ASN A 115 -12.81 41.93 -16.71
CA ASN A 115 -13.62 42.69 -15.77
C ASN A 115 -15.06 42.76 -16.31
N LEU A 116 -16.03 42.24 -15.56
CA LEU A 116 -17.43 42.17 -16.01
C LEU A 116 -18.12 43.54 -16.17
N ARG A 117 -17.59 44.61 -15.58
CA ARG A 117 -18.08 46.00 -15.71
C ARG A 117 -16.93 46.98 -15.63
N GLY A 118 -16.59 47.61 -16.75
CA GLY A 118 -15.87 48.89 -16.80
C GLY A 118 -14.69 49.03 -15.83
N GLY A 119 -13.70 48.15 -15.91
CA GLY A 119 -12.42 48.31 -15.19
C GLY A 119 -11.58 49.46 -15.75
N GLY A 120 -12.20 50.61 -16.01
CA GLY A 120 -11.54 51.75 -16.59
C GLY A 120 -10.77 52.53 -15.55
N ARG A 121 -9.56 52.97 -15.90
CA ARG A 121 -8.87 53.97 -15.10
C ARG A 121 -9.44 55.32 -15.51
N SER A 122 -9.99 56.04 -14.55
CA SER A 122 -10.48 57.40 -14.74
C SER A 122 -9.35 58.36 -14.38
N PHE A 123 -8.97 59.25 -15.28
CA PHE A 123 -7.98 60.29 -14.99
C PHE A 123 -8.60 61.65 -15.26
N THR A 124 -8.39 62.57 -14.32
CA THR A 124 -8.78 63.98 -14.47
C THR A 124 -7.59 64.76 -15.01
N LEU A 125 -7.74 65.36 -16.19
CA LEU A 125 -6.75 66.26 -16.77
C LEU A 125 -6.69 67.59 -15.98
N PRO A 126 -5.59 68.36 -16.08
CA PRO A 126 -5.46 69.64 -15.38
C PRO A 126 -6.54 70.68 -15.71
N ASP A 127 -7.29 70.49 -16.80
CA ASP A 127 -8.44 71.31 -17.21
C ASP A 127 -9.78 70.86 -16.60
N GLY A 128 -9.76 69.82 -15.75
CA GLY A 128 -10.95 69.28 -15.10
C GLY A 128 -11.73 68.25 -15.92
N THR A 129 -11.31 67.94 -17.15
CA THR A 129 -11.95 66.89 -17.95
C THR A 129 -11.63 65.50 -17.41
N VAL A 130 -12.66 64.64 -17.29
CA VAL A 130 -12.52 63.25 -16.80
C VAL A 130 -12.57 62.31 -18.00
N VAL A 131 -11.52 61.51 -18.18
CA VAL A 131 -11.41 60.52 -19.28
C VAL A 131 -11.43 59.12 -18.70
N ASP A 132 -12.45 58.33 -19.06
CA ASP A 132 -12.56 56.91 -18.73
C ASP A 132 -11.92 56.04 -19.82
N THR A 133 -10.82 55.36 -19.48
CA THR A 133 -10.18 54.43 -20.42
C THR A 133 -10.53 53.01 -20.03
N GLY A 134 -11.37 52.33 -20.81
CA GLY A 134 -11.79 50.95 -20.52
C GLY A 134 -10.61 49.98 -20.35
N GLY A 135 -10.52 49.32 -19.20
CA GLY A 135 -9.48 48.32 -18.95
C GLY A 135 -9.78 47.01 -19.67
N GLY A 136 -8.96 46.68 -20.67
CA GLY A 136 -9.03 45.39 -21.35
C GLY A 136 -8.74 44.21 -20.41
N GLY A 137 -9.25 43.03 -20.76
CA GLY A 137 -8.95 41.80 -20.02
C GLY A 137 -7.45 41.45 -20.08
N SER A 138 -6.94 40.82 -19.02
CA SER A 138 -5.56 40.36 -18.95
C SER A 138 -5.47 38.87 -19.24
N ASN A 139 -4.43 38.48 -19.97
CA ASN A 139 -4.08 37.09 -20.21
C ASN A 139 -2.83 36.77 -19.40
N ASN A 140 -2.85 35.67 -18.65
CA ASN A 140 -1.73 35.18 -17.88
C ASN A 140 -1.42 33.75 -18.31
N PHE A 141 -0.16 33.51 -18.69
CA PHE A 141 0.36 32.19 -19.00
C PHE A 141 1.37 31.83 -17.91
N SER A 142 1.27 30.64 -17.35
CA SER A 142 2.22 30.12 -16.37
C SER A 142 2.76 28.77 -16.81
N VAL A 143 4.05 28.58 -16.59
CA VAL A 143 4.74 27.29 -16.69
C VAL A 143 5.65 27.23 -15.47
N GLY A 144 5.60 26.12 -14.74
CA GLY A 144 6.36 25.95 -13.51
C GLY A 144 6.79 24.51 -13.31
N LEU A 145 7.95 24.34 -12.68
CA LEU A 145 8.41 23.08 -12.12
C LEU A 145 8.54 23.30 -10.61
N SER A 146 8.04 22.35 -9.82
CA SER A 146 8.14 22.38 -8.37
C SER A 146 8.61 21.03 -7.84
N ALA A 147 9.42 21.07 -6.78
CA ALA A 147 9.85 19.89 -6.05
C ALA A 147 9.44 20.05 -4.58
N SER A 148 8.80 19.02 -4.02
CA SER A 148 8.47 18.95 -2.60
C SER A 148 9.13 17.73 -1.97
N TYR A 149 9.71 17.92 -0.79
CA TYR A 149 10.32 16.83 -0.03
C TYR A 149 10.04 16.98 1.45
N GLN A 150 9.55 15.92 2.07
CA GLN A 150 9.37 15.84 3.50
C GLN A 150 10.52 15.02 4.10
N VAL A 151 11.37 15.67 4.90
CA VAL A 151 12.40 14.98 5.65
C VAL A 151 11.72 14.27 6.82
N GLY A 152 11.65 12.93 6.78
CA GLY A 152 10.99 12.12 7.81
C GLY A 152 11.80 12.02 9.12
N ILE A 153 11.99 13.14 9.82
CA ILE A 153 12.84 13.26 11.02
C ILE A 153 12.40 12.29 12.12
N PHE A 154 11.08 12.12 12.31
CA PHE A 154 10.51 11.23 13.33
C PHE A 154 10.23 9.81 12.81
N GLY A 155 10.58 9.51 11.55
CA GLY A 155 10.39 8.18 10.97
C GLY A 155 8.97 7.85 10.49
N GLU A 156 8.05 8.82 10.43
CA GLU A 156 6.69 8.64 9.89
C GLU A 156 6.71 7.92 8.52
N ILE A 157 7.49 8.44 7.57
CA ILE A 157 7.62 7.86 6.22
C ILE A 157 8.11 6.40 6.29
N ARG A 158 9.07 6.10 7.18
CA ARG A 158 9.60 4.74 7.35
C ARG A 158 8.53 3.79 7.90
N ARG A 159 7.76 4.23 8.91
CA ARG A 159 6.64 3.45 9.48
C ARG A 159 5.51 3.26 8.46
N THR A 160 5.24 4.23 7.60
CA THR A 160 4.28 4.09 6.49
C THR A 160 4.73 3.00 5.52
N VAL A 161 6.01 2.99 5.12
CA VAL A 161 6.56 1.92 4.25
C VAL A 161 6.56 0.56 4.94
N GLU A 162 6.86 0.51 6.23
CA GLU A 162 6.78 -0.72 7.04
C GLU A 162 5.35 -1.27 7.05
N SER A 163 4.36 -0.42 7.29
CA SER A 163 2.93 -0.77 7.26
C SER A 163 2.51 -1.31 5.90
N SER A 164 2.84 -0.62 4.79
CA SER A 164 2.52 -1.10 3.44
C SER A 164 3.21 -2.42 3.11
N ARG A 165 4.41 -2.68 3.64
CA ARG A 165 5.11 -3.96 3.48
C ARG A 165 4.36 -5.08 4.22
N ALA A 166 3.94 -4.83 5.45
CA ALA A 166 3.16 -5.78 6.22
C ALA A 166 1.81 -6.09 5.55
N GLN A 167 1.14 -5.09 4.96
CA GLN A 167 -0.08 -5.28 4.17
C GLN A 167 0.16 -6.13 2.93
N TYR A 168 1.26 -5.91 2.21
CA TYR A 168 1.63 -6.76 1.06
C TYR A 168 1.89 -8.22 1.47
N GLN A 169 2.57 -8.45 2.60
CA GLN A 169 2.75 -9.79 3.14
C GLN A 169 1.42 -10.42 3.56
N GLY A 170 0.56 -9.66 4.25
CA GLY A 170 -0.80 -10.06 4.61
C GLY A 170 -1.63 -10.51 3.42
N ALA A 171 -1.63 -9.73 2.33
CA ALA A 171 -2.31 -10.10 1.09
C ALA A 171 -1.78 -11.42 0.48
N GLY A 172 -0.51 -11.76 0.72
CA GLY A 172 0.07 -13.04 0.33
C GLY A 172 -0.50 -14.22 1.12
N TYR A 173 -0.68 -14.04 2.43
CA TYR A 173 -1.35 -15.03 3.30
C TYR A 173 -2.85 -15.14 3.00
N ASP A 174 -3.52 -14.04 2.66
CA ASP A 174 -4.92 -14.05 2.22
C ASP A 174 -5.08 -14.86 0.93
N TYR A 175 -4.18 -14.65 -0.04
CA TYR A 175 -4.14 -15.45 -1.27
C TYR A 175 -3.95 -16.94 -0.99
N ALA A 176 -2.99 -17.29 -0.13
CA ALA A 176 -2.75 -18.68 0.25
C ALA A 176 -3.98 -19.30 0.96
N SER A 177 -4.68 -18.53 1.78
CA SER A 177 -5.89 -18.99 2.48
C SER A 177 -7.06 -19.24 1.52
N VAL A 178 -7.26 -18.36 0.54
CA VAL A 178 -8.27 -18.55 -0.52
C VAL A 178 -7.95 -19.78 -1.35
N LEU A 179 -6.69 -19.93 -1.76
CA LEU A 179 -6.22 -21.10 -2.52
C LEU A 179 -6.50 -22.40 -1.76
N LEU A 180 -6.09 -22.48 -0.50
CA LEU A 180 -6.32 -23.65 0.36
C LEU A 180 -7.82 -23.95 0.52
N SER A 181 -8.67 -22.93 0.64
CA SER A 181 -10.12 -23.10 0.73
C SER A 181 -10.70 -23.73 -0.54
N VAL A 182 -10.29 -23.24 -1.71
CA VAL A 182 -10.75 -23.75 -3.02
C VAL A 182 -10.28 -25.19 -3.23
N GLU A 183 -9.03 -25.50 -2.90
CA GLU A 183 -8.48 -26.85 -2.98
C GLU A 183 -9.24 -27.81 -2.04
N SER A 184 -9.48 -27.39 -0.79
CA SER A 184 -10.21 -28.17 0.22
C SER A 184 -11.67 -28.42 -0.16
N GLU A 185 -12.36 -27.41 -0.69
CA GLU A 185 -13.74 -27.54 -1.14
C GLU A 185 -13.85 -28.45 -2.35
N THR A 186 -12.92 -28.34 -3.30
CA THR A 186 -12.85 -29.22 -4.47
C THR A 186 -12.65 -30.67 -4.05
N ALA A 187 -11.70 -30.93 -3.15
CA ALA A 187 -11.43 -32.27 -2.65
C ALA A 187 -12.64 -32.85 -1.88
N ARG A 188 -13.26 -32.05 -1.02
CA ARG A 188 -14.47 -32.45 -0.28
C ARG A 188 -15.61 -32.82 -1.23
N ASN A 189 -15.89 -31.98 -2.22
CA ASN A 189 -16.98 -32.21 -3.18
C ASN A 189 -16.72 -33.47 -4.03
N TYR A 190 -15.46 -33.73 -4.39
CA TYR A 190 -15.08 -34.96 -5.09
C TYR A 190 -15.34 -36.21 -4.25
N VAL A 191 -14.92 -36.21 -2.98
CA VAL A 191 -15.15 -37.36 -2.07
C VAL A 191 -16.65 -37.61 -1.87
N LEU A 192 -17.45 -36.56 -1.70
CA LEU A 192 -18.91 -36.67 -1.59
C LEU A 192 -19.53 -37.28 -2.86
N ALA A 193 -19.07 -36.87 -4.05
CA ALA A 193 -19.53 -37.44 -5.31
C ALA A 193 -19.20 -38.94 -5.43
N ARG A 194 -17.99 -39.36 -5.01
CA ARG A 194 -17.61 -40.78 -4.98
C ARG A 194 -18.43 -41.59 -3.98
N ALA A 195 -18.70 -41.03 -2.80
CA ALA A 195 -19.57 -41.67 -1.81
C ALA A 195 -20.99 -41.89 -2.35
N ALA A 196 -21.57 -40.89 -3.02
CA ALA A 196 -22.89 -41.01 -3.65
C ALA A 196 -22.92 -42.07 -4.77
N GLN A 197 -21.87 -42.15 -5.59
CA GLN A 197 -21.72 -43.18 -6.61
C GLN A 197 -21.69 -44.59 -6.00
N ALA A 198 -20.96 -44.78 -4.91
CA ALA A 198 -20.88 -46.05 -4.20
C ALA A 198 -22.24 -46.45 -3.58
N GLN A 199 -22.96 -45.51 -2.99
CA GLN A 199 -24.31 -45.75 -2.46
C GLN A 199 -25.29 -46.19 -3.57
N LEU A 200 -25.24 -45.54 -4.74
CA LEU A 200 -26.08 -45.91 -5.88
C LEU A 200 -25.75 -47.31 -6.40
N ALA A 201 -24.46 -47.67 -6.44
CA ALA A 201 -24.02 -49.00 -6.86
C ALA A 201 -24.50 -50.11 -5.91
N ASN A 202 -24.49 -49.85 -4.59
CA ASN A 202 -24.96 -50.81 -3.59
C ASN A 202 -26.49 -50.96 -3.56
N ALA A 203 -27.23 -49.94 -4.03
CA ALA A 203 -28.69 -49.96 -4.08
C ALA A 203 -29.26 -50.65 -5.34
N ARG A 204 -28.40 -50.98 -6.31
CA ARG A 204 -28.75 -51.71 -7.54
C ARG A 204 -28.43 -53.20 -7.39
#